data_AF-A0A2H6CUR6-F1
#
_entry.id   AF-A0A2H6CUR6-F1
#
_cell.length_a   1.000
_cell.length_b   1.000
_cell.length_c   1.000
_cell.angle_alpha   90.00
_cell.angle_beta   90.00
_cell.angle_gamma   90.00
#
_symmetry.space_group_name_H-M   'P 1'
#
loop_
_entity.id
_entity.type
_entity.pdbx_description
1 polymer ?
#
loop_
_entity_poly.entity_id
_entity_poly.type
_entity_poly.pdbx_seq_one_letter_code
_entity_poly.pdbx_strand_id
1 'polypeptide(L)'
;MVTEFYKMRDIPIEVEKRNEGIDALRKLKRLVDQNKSSFFDTSKTNSYYRNKQEKKIKLAQQKATKIDDLKHKFYEQIDNENVQNRGFELEKLIAELFIINDIPFQKSYRNESNTQQIDGYFRFDGSDYLTEIKWDKNKVNSAQISSLKQKVDTKLNATRGFFIAINGFRNEVVKDYSNRDAKIIFMDGEELIHVLEDRISLKEALITKITEAAKTGNPYISLREKIML
;
A
#
# COMPACT_ATOMS: atom_id res chain seq x y z
N MET A 1 30.68 7.67 24.59
CA MET A 1 31.85 8.27 25.27
C MET A 1 31.49 9.49 26.11
N VAL A 2 31.17 10.67 25.56
CA VAL A 2 30.97 11.91 26.37
C VAL A 2 29.88 11.77 27.45
N THR A 3 28.79 11.04 27.16
CA THR A 3 27.67 10.81 28.08
C THR A 3 27.95 9.86 29.24
N GLU A 4 28.93 8.94 29.11
CA GLU A 4 29.33 8.05 30.21
C GLU A 4 30.35 8.73 31.13
N PHE A 5 31.33 9.44 30.56
CA PHE A 5 32.30 10.22 31.34
C PHE A 5 31.65 11.37 32.11
N TYR A 6 30.64 12.05 31.55
CA TYR A 6 29.90 13.09 32.27
C TYR A 6 29.17 12.55 33.52
N LYS A 7 28.74 11.28 33.50
CA LYS A 7 28.04 10.62 34.62
C LYS A 7 28.98 10.15 35.71
N MET A 8 30.30 10.16 35.49
CA MET A 8 31.27 9.79 36.53
C MET A 8 31.21 10.77 37.70
N ARG A 9 31.09 10.22 38.90
CA ARG A 9 31.11 11.00 40.15
C ARG A 9 32.54 11.37 40.56
N ASP A 10 33.49 10.49 40.30
CA ASP A 10 34.90 10.65 40.66
C ASP A 10 35.80 9.82 39.73
N ILE A 11 37.11 10.06 39.81
CA ILE A 11 38.15 9.26 39.17
C ILE A 11 38.60 8.14 40.14
N PRO A 12 38.71 6.88 39.69
CA PRO A 12 39.18 5.77 40.52
C PRO A 12 40.53 6.08 41.20
N ILE A 13 40.72 5.53 42.40
CA ILE A 13 41.91 5.80 43.22
C ILE A 13 43.17 5.23 42.56
N GLU A 14 43.03 4.17 41.75
CA GLU A 14 44.15 3.52 41.05
C GLU A 14 44.75 4.35 39.90
N VAL A 15 44.13 5.48 39.53
CA VAL A 15 44.60 6.31 38.41
C VAL A 15 45.80 7.14 38.83
N GLU A 16 46.96 6.88 38.22
CA GLU A 16 48.24 7.54 38.52
C GLU A 16 48.16 9.08 38.49
N LYS A 17 47.44 9.65 37.51
CA LYS A 17 47.21 11.10 37.36
C LYS A 17 45.82 11.54 37.83
N ARG A 18 45.39 11.04 38.98
CA ARG A 18 44.04 11.25 39.52
C ARG A 18 43.62 12.72 39.57
N ASN A 19 44.49 13.61 40.05
CA ASN A 19 44.19 15.04 40.19
C ASN A 19 43.99 15.73 38.84
N GLU A 20 44.84 15.44 37.85
CA GLU A 20 44.66 15.93 36.47
C GLU A 20 43.34 15.41 35.88
N GLY A 21 42.99 14.16 36.16
CA GLY A 21 41.72 13.55 35.76
C GLY A 21 40.50 14.23 36.39
N ILE A 22 40.56 14.58 37.68
CA ILE A 22 39.49 15.29 38.39
C ILE A 22 39.29 16.69 37.79
N ASP A 23 40.37 17.41 37.50
CA ASP A 23 40.29 18.74 36.90
C ASP A 23 39.76 18.70 35.46
N ALA A 24 40.16 17.70 34.68
CA ALA A 24 39.58 17.44 33.36
C ALA A 24 38.07 17.12 33.45
N LEU A 25 37.65 16.30 34.42
CA LEU A 25 36.25 15.96 34.65
C LEU A 25 35.42 17.18 35.07
N ARG A 26 35.95 18.04 35.94
CA ARG A 26 35.33 19.33 36.32
C ARG A 26 35.19 20.26 35.11
N LYS A 27 36.24 20.38 34.31
CA LYS A 27 36.23 21.21 33.09
C LYS A 27 35.19 20.71 32.09
N LEU A 28 35.09 19.40 31.89
CA LEU A 28 34.08 18.77 31.05
C LEU A 28 32.67 19.06 31.57
N LYS A 29 32.40 18.87 32.87
CA LYS A 29 31.09 19.17 33.47
C LYS A 29 30.69 20.63 33.28
N ARG A 30 31.62 21.56 33.48
CA ARG A 30 31.38 23.00 33.27
C ARG A 30 31.04 23.31 31.81
N LEU A 31 31.75 22.73 30.85
CA LEU A 31 31.50 22.93 29.42
C LEU A 31 30.15 22.32 28.98
N VAL A 32 29.78 21.18 29.53
CA VAL A 32 28.46 20.57 29.30
C VAL A 32 27.35 21.41 29.94
N ASP A 33 27.56 21.93 31.15
CA ASP A 33 26.61 22.80 31.84
C ASP A 33 26.37 24.12 31.09
N GLN A 34 27.42 24.70 30.52
CA GLN A 34 27.34 25.91 29.69
C GLN A 34 26.62 25.67 28.36
N ASN A 35 26.65 24.44 27.85
CA ASN A 35 26.02 24.05 26.58
C ASN A 35 24.82 23.10 26.78
N LYS A 36 24.26 23.04 28.01
CA LYS A 36 23.25 22.06 28.43
C LYS A 36 22.04 22.06 27.49
N SER A 37 21.58 23.25 27.10
CA SER A 37 20.46 23.44 26.19
C SER A 37 20.74 22.78 24.83
N SER A 38 21.85 23.11 24.18
CA SER A 38 22.22 22.54 22.88
C SER A 38 22.52 21.04 22.95
N PHE A 39 23.18 20.53 23.99
CA PHE A 39 23.58 19.13 24.06
C PHE A 39 22.39 18.19 24.38
N PHE A 40 21.50 18.59 25.29
CA PHE A 40 20.28 17.84 25.59
C PHE A 40 19.25 17.95 24.46
N ASP A 41 19.10 19.11 23.81
CA ASP A 41 18.23 19.25 22.64
C ASP A 41 18.73 18.40 21.48
N THR A 42 20.04 18.41 21.19
CA THR A 42 20.60 17.58 20.11
C THR A 42 20.44 16.08 20.41
N SER A 43 20.60 15.65 21.66
CA SER A 43 20.45 14.24 22.05
C SER A 43 19.00 13.75 22.03
N LYS A 44 18.05 14.57 22.51
CA LYS A 44 16.61 14.28 22.46
C LYS A 44 16.08 14.33 21.03
N THR A 45 16.57 15.27 20.22
CA THR A 45 16.23 15.41 18.81
C THR A 45 16.74 14.21 18.00
N ASN A 46 18.00 13.80 18.21
CA ASN A 46 18.56 12.60 17.58
C ASN A 46 17.84 11.31 18.01
N SER A 47 17.49 11.16 19.29
CA SER A 47 16.74 9.98 19.75
C SER A 47 15.30 9.97 19.21
N TYR A 48 14.65 11.13 19.10
CA TYR A 48 13.34 11.26 18.46
C TYR A 48 13.38 10.84 16.98
N TYR A 49 14.32 11.37 16.20
CA TYR A 49 14.44 11.02 14.78
C TYR A 49 14.80 9.54 14.59
N ARG A 50 15.69 9.00 15.42
CA ARG A 50 16.03 7.57 15.41
C ARG A 50 14.81 6.70 15.72
N ASN A 51 14.08 6.99 16.80
CA ASN A 51 12.86 6.25 17.15
C ASN A 51 11.78 6.36 16.05
N LYS A 52 11.67 7.51 15.39
CA LYS A 52 10.75 7.71 14.25
C LYS A 52 11.17 6.87 13.03
N GLN A 53 12.46 6.79 12.74
CA GLN A 53 13.01 5.94 11.67
C GLN A 53 12.82 4.45 11.98
N GLU A 54 13.14 4.01 13.20
CA GLU A 54 12.97 2.62 13.64
C GLU A 54 11.50 2.19 13.56
N LYS A 55 10.56 3.05 13.99
CA LYS A 55 9.11 2.80 13.82
C LYS A 55 8.71 2.68 12.35
N LYS A 56 9.24 3.55 11.47
CA LYS A 56 8.97 3.47 10.03
C LYS A 56 9.50 2.18 9.41
N ILE A 57 10.73 1.78 9.76
CA ILE A 57 11.34 0.52 9.28
C ILE A 57 10.51 -0.67 9.75
N LYS A 58 10.13 -0.71 11.02
CA LYS A 58 9.31 -1.78 11.58
C LYS A 58 7.94 -1.87 10.89
N LEU A 59 7.29 -0.73 10.63
CA LEU A 59 6.02 -0.70 9.92
C LEU A 59 6.17 -1.18 8.47
N ALA A 60 7.23 -0.75 7.77
CA ALA A 60 7.52 -1.19 6.42
C ALA A 60 7.79 -2.71 6.36
N GLN A 61 8.55 -3.26 7.31
CA GLN A 61 8.78 -4.69 7.44
C GLN A 61 7.48 -5.46 7.67
N GLN A 62 6.64 -5.00 8.60
CA GLN A 62 5.33 -5.62 8.86
C GLN A 62 4.42 -5.58 7.64
N LYS A 63 4.44 -4.47 6.88
CA LYS A 63 3.70 -4.34 5.63
C LYS A 63 4.21 -5.35 4.59
N ALA A 64 5.51 -5.43 4.40
CA ALA A 64 6.14 -6.35 3.45
C ALA A 64 5.79 -7.81 3.77
N THR A 65 5.87 -8.23 5.04
CA THR A 65 5.48 -9.58 5.46
C THR A 65 4.02 -9.87 5.13
N LYS A 66 3.10 -8.94 5.41
CA LYS A 66 1.68 -9.16 5.08
C LYS A 66 1.43 -9.25 3.58
N ILE A 67 2.14 -8.47 2.76
CA ILE A 67 2.03 -8.57 1.30
C ILE A 67 2.56 -9.92 0.82
N ASP A 68 3.67 -10.40 1.40
CA ASP A 68 4.24 -11.72 1.10
C ASP A 68 3.26 -12.84 1.46
N ASP A 69 2.59 -12.77 2.61
CA ASP A 69 1.52 -13.70 3.00
C ASP A 69 0.38 -13.70 1.99
N LEU A 70 -0.05 -12.52 1.50
CA LEU A 70 -1.08 -12.41 0.47
C LEU A 70 -0.63 -13.02 -0.86
N LYS A 71 0.62 -12.79 -1.25
CA LYS A 71 1.21 -13.40 -2.45
C LYS A 71 1.17 -14.92 -2.37
N HIS A 72 1.54 -15.50 -1.22
CA HIS A 72 1.46 -16.94 -1.00
C HIS A 72 0.02 -17.46 -1.12
N LYS A 73 -0.94 -16.81 -0.45
CA LYS A 73 -2.38 -17.16 -0.57
C LYS A 73 -2.86 -17.08 -2.02
N PHE A 74 -2.43 -16.07 -2.78
CA PHE A 74 -2.80 -15.93 -4.19
C PHE A 74 -2.30 -17.12 -5.02
N TYR A 75 -1.04 -17.52 -4.83
CA TYR A 75 -0.47 -18.64 -5.58
C TYR A 75 -1.11 -19.99 -5.23
N GLU A 76 -1.50 -20.21 -3.97
CA GLU A 76 -2.28 -21.39 -3.58
C GLU A 76 -3.63 -21.51 -4.33
N GLN A 77 -4.21 -20.38 -4.75
CA GLN A 77 -5.49 -20.37 -5.48
C GLN A 77 -5.37 -20.68 -6.97
N ILE A 78 -4.16 -20.66 -7.56
CA ILE A 78 -3.97 -20.92 -8.99
C ILE A 78 -4.45 -22.32 -9.36
N ASP A 79 -4.08 -23.31 -8.54
CA ASP A 79 -4.38 -24.74 -8.75
C ASP A 79 -5.71 -25.17 -8.11
N ASN A 80 -6.44 -24.25 -7.46
CA ASN A 80 -7.71 -24.57 -6.79
C ASN A 80 -8.85 -24.78 -7.80
N GLU A 81 -9.20 -26.03 -8.12
CA GLU A 81 -10.27 -26.37 -9.07
C GLU A 81 -11.67 -25.83 -8.69
N ASN A 82 -11.90 -25.48 -7.42
CA ASN A 82 -13.16 -24.89 -6.98
C ASN A 82 -13.23 -23.39 -7.32
N VAL A 83 -13.82 -23.08 -8.47
CA VAL A 83 -13.98 -21.71 -8.99
C VAL A 83 -14.69 -20.77 -8.01
N GLN A 84 -15.71 -21.26 -7.30
CA GLN A 84 -16.46 -20.42 -6.36
C GLN A 84 -15.61 -20.06 -5.13
N ASN A 85 -14.90 -21.04 -4.57
CA ASN A 85 -13.98 -20.81 -3.46
C ASN A 85 -12.86 -19.85 -3.89
N ARG A 86 -12.29 -20.06 -5.08
CA ARG A 86 -11.24 -19.22 -5.65
C ARG A 86 -11.66 -17.75 -5.77
N GLY A 87 -12.87 -17.49 -6.27
CA GLY A 87 -13.43 -16.14 -6.36
C GLY A 87 -13.58 -15.49 -4.99
N PHE A 88 -14.11 -16.23 -4.01
CA PHE A 88 -14.30 -15.73 -2.65
C PHE A 88 -12.98 -15.42 -1.93
N GLU A 89 -11.96 -16.28 -2.08
CA GLU A 89 -10.64 -16.03 -1.51
C GLU A 89 -9.95 -14.84 -2.18
N LEU A 90 -10.18 -14.63 -3.48
CA LEU A 90 -9.69 -13.46 -4.18
C LEU A 90 -10.34 -12.16 -3.67
N GLU A 91 -11.66 -12.14 -3.45
CA GLU A 91 -12.34 -10.98 -2.88
C GLU A 91 -11.75 -10.59 -1.51
N LYS A 92 -11.47 -11.58 -0.65
CA LYS A 92 -10.82 -11.35 0.64
C LYS A 92 -9.40 -10.80 0.47
N LEU A 93 -8.61 -11.42 -0.42
CA LEU A 93 -7.24 -11.02 -0.68
C LEU A 93 -7.16 -9.57 -1.15
N ILE A 94 -8.03 -9.17 -2.09
CA ILE A 94 -8.09 -7.79 -2.58
C ILE A 94 -8.47 -6.83 -1.45
N ALA A 95 -9.46 -7.16 -0.63
CA ALA A 95 -9.82 -6.32 0.51
C ALA A 95 -8.64 -6.15 1.50
N GLU A 96 -7.93 -7.24 1.83
CA GLU A 96 -6.74 -7.19 2.68
C GLU A 96 -5.62 -6.36 2.05
N LEU A 97 -5.37 -6.53 0.75
CA LEU A 97 -4.35 -5.79 0.00
C LEU A 97 -4.61 -4.28 0.04
N PHE A 98 -5.85 -3.84 -0.15
CA PHE A 98 -6.23 -2.44 -0.06
C PHE A 98 -6.02 -1.88 1.35
N ILE A 99 -6.48 -2.62 2.38
CA ILE A 99 -6.34 -2.21 3.78
C ILE A 99 -4.87 -2.09 4.19
N ILE A 100 -4.00 -3.04 3.79
CA ILE A 100 -2.55 -3.00 4.05
C ILE A 100 -1.88 -1.79 3.38
N ASN A 101 -2.46 -1.30 2.28
CA ASN A 101 -2.01 -0.11 1.58
C ASN A 101 -2.66 1.19 2.10
N ASP A 102 -3.33 1.15 3.25
CA ASP A 102 -4.05 2.30 3.85
C ASP A 102 -5.13 2.87 2.92
N ILE A 103 -5.77 2.02 2.12
CA ILE A 103 -6.93 2.37 1.31
C ILE A 103 -8.14 1.66 1.93
N PRO A 104 -9.08 2.40 2.57
CA PRO A 104 -10.29 1.79 3.10
C PRO A 104 -11.06 1.07 1.98
N PHE A 105 -11.36 -0.21 2.21
CA PHE A 105 -12.09 -1.05 1.27
C PHE A 105 -13.27 -1.69 1.99
N GLN A 106 -14.47 -1.39 1.52
CA GLN A 106 -15.69 -2.05 1.94
C GLN A 106 -15.85 -3.34 1.14
N LYS A 107 -15.92 -4.47 1.85
CA LYS A 107 -16.13 -5.80 1.27
C LYS A 107 -17.53 -5.94 0.64
N SER A 108 -17.74 -7.06 -0.04
CA SER A 108 -18.98 -7.41 -0.71
C SER A 108 -20.24 -7.06 0.10
N TYR A 109 -21.16 -6.35 -0.54
CA TYR A 109 -22.41 -5.93 0.06
C TYR A 109 -23.54 -5.98 -0.98
N ARG A 110 -24.77 -6.07 -0.48
CA ARG A 110 -25.97 -5.94 -1.30
C ARG A 110 -26.60 -4.59 -1.04
N ASN A 111 -26.99 -3.90 -2.10
CA ASN A 111 -27.81 -2.71 -1.95
C ASN A 111 -29.26 -3.14 -1.63
N GLU A 112 -29.78 -2.68 -0.49
CA GLU A 112 -31.09 -3.06 0.05
C GLU A 112 -32.25 -2.74 -0.92
N SER A 113 -32.08 -1.68 -1.72
CA SER A 113 -33.10 -1.15 -2.62
C SER A 113 -33.26 -1.92 -3.95
N ASN A 114 -32.21 -2.57 -4.44
CA ASN A 114 -32.22 -3.15 -5.79
C ASN A 114 -31.51 -4.51 -5.89
N THR A 115 -31.21 -5.14 -4.76
CA THR A 115 -30.57 -6.47 -4.60
C THR A 115 -29.26 -6.70 -5.35
N GLN A 116 -28.72 -5.66 -6.01
CA GLN A 116 -27.45 -5.70 -6.72
C GLN A 116 -26.33 -5.95 -5.72
N GLN A 117 -25.59 -7.03 -5.94
CA GLN A 117 -24.36 -7.34 -5.23
C GLN A 117 -23.19 -6.61 -5.90
N ILE A 118 -22.33 -6.02 -5.10
CA ILE A 118 -21.05 -5.43 -5.54
C ILE A 118 -19.97 -6.09 -4.69
N ASP A 119 -18.89 -6.54 -5.31
CA ASP A 119 -17.84 -7.31 -4.62
C ASP A 119 -16.99 -6.43 -3.69
N GLY A 120 -16.92 -5.14 -3.98
CA GLY A 120 -16.44 -4.18 -3.02
C GLY A 120 -16.54 -2.72 -3.45
N TYR A 121 -16.13 -1.84 -2.54
CA TYR A 121 -16.15 -0.41 -2.73
C TYR A 121 -14.94 0.23 -2.08
N PHE A 122 -14.35 1.22 -2.74
CA PHE A 122 -13.32 2.05 -2.13
C PHE A 122 -13.42 3.49 -2.64
N ARG A 123 -12.85 4.40 -1.85
CA ARG A 123 -12.65 5.78 -2.25
C ARG A 123 -11.18 6.04 -2.48
N PHE A 124 -10.85 6.65 -3.61
CA PHE A 124 -9.48 6.99 -3.95
C PHE A 124 -9.44 8.31 -4.72
N ASP A 125 -8.56 9.21 -4.29
CA ASP A 125 -8.35 10.53 -4.91
C ASP A 125 -9.67 11.29 -5.17
N GLY A 126 -10.51 11.37 -4.14
CA GLY A 126 -11.79 12.08 -4.18
C GLY A 126 -12.92 11.38 -4.94
N SER A 127 -12.65 10.29 -5.67
CA SER A 127 -13.64 9.53 -6.46
C SER A 127 -14.04 8.22 -5.79
N ASP A 128 -15.27 7.78 -6.05
CA ASP A 128 -15.83 6.53 -5.54
C ASP A 128 -15.74 5.42 -6.58
N TYR A 129 -15.35 4.22 -6.16
CA TYR A 129 -15.14 3.08 -7.05
C TYR A 129 -15.97 1.87 -6.61
N LEU A 130 -16.87 1.43 -7.48
CA LEU A 130 -17.50 0.12 -7.37
C LEU A 130 -16.57 -0.93 -7.96
N THR A 131 -16.31 -2.00 -7.22
CA THR A 131 -15.35 -3.04 -7.60
C THR A 131 -16.07 -4.33 -7.93
N GLU A 132 -15.71 -4.93 -9.06
CA GLU A 132 -16.08 -6.30 -9.44
C GLU A 132 -14.80 -7.13 -9.58
N ILE A 133 -14.82 -8.36 -9.07
CA ILE A 133 -13.65 -9.22 -8.99
C ILE A 133 -13.97 -10.56 -9.64
N LYS A 134 -13.11 -10.99 -10.57
CA LYS A 134 -13.35 -12.17 -11.40
C LYS A 134 -12.12 -13.07 -11.50
N TRP A 135 -12.32 -14.35 -11.20
CA TRP A 135 -11.37 -15.43 -11.47
C TRP A 135 -12.00 -16.55 -12.31
N ASP A 136 -12.59 -16.16 -13.44
CA ASP A 136 -13.18 -17.11 -14.39
C ASP A 136 -12.09 -17.74 -15.27
N LYS A 137 -12.30 -18.98 -15.74
CA LYS A 137 -11.37 -19.68 -16.65
C LYS A 137 -11.12 -18.93 -17.97
N ASN A 138 -12.13 -18.20 -18.45
CA ASN A 138 -12.06 -17.48 -19.71
C ASN A 138 -11.83 -15.98 -19.48
N LYS A 139 -11.21 -15.33 -20.46
CA LYS A 139 -11.14 -13.87 -20.53
C LYS A 139 -12.53 -13.24 -20.48
N VAL A 140 -12.64 -12.15 -19.73
CA VAL A 140 -13.89 -11.41 -19.51
C VAL A 140 -14.43 -10.86 -20.83
N ASN A 141 -15.76 -10.95 -21.00
CA ASN A 141 -16.49 -10.47 -22.17
C ASN A 141 -17.30 -9.19 -21.88
N SER A 142 -17.89 -8.57 -22.91
CA SER A 142 -18.56 -7.27 -22.78
C SER A 142 -19.80 -7.34 -21.88
N ALA A 143 -20.52 -8.46 -21.83
CA ALA A 143 -21.72 -8.63 -21.01
C ALA A 143 -21.40 -8.56 -19.50
N GLN A 144 -20.25 -9.11 -19.10
CA GLN A 144 -19.80 -9.06 -17.71
C GLN A 144 -19.46 -7.62 -17.28
N ILE A 145 -18.81 -6.84 -18.16
CA ILE A 145 -18.52 -5.43 -17.90
C ILE A 145 -19.82 -4.60 -17.86
N SER A 146 -20.78 -4.89 -18.74
CA SER A 146 -22.06 -4.18 -18.79
C SER A 146 -22.83 -4.24 -17.47
N SER A 147 -22.70 -5.35 -16.73
CA SER A 147 -23.32 -5.47 -15.41
C SER A 147 -22.75 -4.45 -14.41
N LEU A 148 -21.42 -4.35 -14.31
CA LEU A 148 -20.79 -3.34 -13.46
C LEU A 148 -21.11 -1.92 -13.95
N LYS A 149 -21.11 -1.70 -15.27
CA LYS A 149 -21.48 -0.41 -15.86
C LYS A 149 -22.87 0.03 -15.43
N GLN A 150 -23.86 -0.85 -15.53
CA GLN A 150 -25.23 -0.55 -15.11
C GLN A 150 -25.27 -0.15 -13.63
N LYS A 151 -24.53 -0.87 -12.75
CA LYS A 151 -24.43 -0.52 -11.33
C LYS A 151 -23.85 0.89 -11.15
N VAL A 152 -22.75 1.20 -11.84
CA VAL A 152 -22.06 2.51 -11.79
C VAL A 152 -22.96 3.64 -12.30
N ASP A 153 -23.64 3.46 -13.43
CA ASP A 153 -24.49 4.50 -14.04
C ASP A 153 -25.75 4.81 -13.20
N THR A 154 -26.10 3.97 -12.22
CA THR A 154 -27.16 4.28 -11.23
C THR A 154 -26.67 5.09 -10.02
N LYS A 155 -25.37 5.40 -9.93
CA LYS A 155 -24.78 6.14 -8.78
C LYS A 155 -24.55 7.62 -9.13
N LEU A 156 -24.06 8.37 -8.15
CA LEU A 156 -23.71 9.78 -8.34
C LEU A 156 -22.69 9.95 -9.46
N ASN A 157 -22.72 11.11 -10.13
CA ASN A 157 -21.95 11.37 -11.36
C ASN A 157 -20.43 11.09 -11.28
N ALA A 158 -19.84 11.09 -10.08
CA ALA A 158 -18.40 10.85 -9.87
C ALA A 158 -18.03 9.38 -9.60
N THR A 159 -19.01 8.48 -9.51
CA THR A 159 -18.74 7.05 -9.29
C THR A 159 -18.16 6.40 -10.54
N ARG A 160 -17.12 5.59 -10.34
CA ARG A 160 -16.39 4.84 -11.35
C ARG A 160 -16.45 3.34 -11.05
N GLY A 161 -16.12 2.52 -12.03
CA GLY A 161 -15.93 1.09 -11.88
C GLY A 161 -14.45 0.74 -11.79
N PHE A 162 -14.13 -0.29 -11.01
CA PHE A 162 -12.83 -0.95 -11.01
C PHE A 162 -13.07 -2.44 -11.22
N PHE A 163 -12.55 -3.01 -12.29
CA PHE A 163 -12.77 -4.39 -12.65
C PHE A 163 -11.46 -5.16 -12.58
N ILE A 164 -11.40 -6.17 -11.72
CA ILE A 164 -10.24 -7.04 -11.58
C ILE A 164 -10.55 -8.39 -12.21
N ALA A 165 -9.78 -8.81 -13.22
CA ALA A 165 -9.97 -10.08 -13.90
C ALA A 165 -8.66 -10.87 -13.99
N ILE A 166 -8.52 -11.97 -13.24
CA ILE A 166 -7.23 -12.67 -13.16
C ILE A 166 -6.76 -13.19 -14.52
N ASN A 167 -7.66 -13.78 -15.30
CA ASN A 167 -7.34 -14.26 -16.65
C ASN A 167 -7.46 -13.17 -17.73
N GLY A 168 -7.66 -11.91 -17.32
CA GLY A 168 -7.67 -10.73 -18.18
C GLY A 168 -8.94 -10.55 -19.02
N PHE A 169 -8.80 -9.68 -20.01
CA PHE A 169 -9.90 -9.18 -20.83
C PHE A 169 -9.70 -9.58 -22.30
N ARG A 170 -10.81 -9.75 -23.02
CA ARG A 170 -10.76 -9.92 -24.47
C ARG A 170 -10.41 -8.58 -25.13
N ASN A 171 -9.69 -8.63 -26.25
CA ASN A 171 -9.21 -7.42 -26.93
C ASN A 171 -10.37 -6.55 -27.44
N GLU A 172 -11.45 -7.19 -27.90
CA GLU A 172 -12.69 -6.52 -28.29
C GLU A 172 -13.32 -5.74 -27.12
N VAL A 173 -13.27 -6.27 -25.90
CA VAL A 173 -13.83 -5.61 -24.71
C VAL A 173 -13.06 -4.35 -24.36
N VAL A 174 -11.73 -4.39 -24.42
CA VAL A 174 -10.92 -3.19 -24.18
C VAL A 174 -11.26 -2.10 -25.20
N LYS A 175 -11.46 -2.48 -26.47
CA LYS A 175 -11.84 -1.54 -27.54
C LYS A 175 -13.25 -0.99 -27.36
N ASP A 176 -14.23 -1.83 -27.03
CA ASP A 176 -15.63 -1.45 -26.84
C ASP A 176 -15.77 -0.39 -25.73
N TYR A 177 -14.98 -0.51 -24.67
CA TYR A 177 -14.99 0.37 -23.52
C TYR A 177 -13.96 1.51 -23.60
N SER A 178 -13.16 1.57 -24.67
CA SER A 178 -12.27 2.70 -24.94
C SER A 178 -13.06 3.89 -25.50
N ASN A 179 -12.77 5.10 -25.03
CA ASN A 179 -13.30 6.39 -25.54
C ASN A 179 -14.81 6.61 -25.47
N ARG A 180 -15.63 5.58 -25.20
CA ARG A 180 -17.09 5.68 -25.06
C ARG A 180 -17.54 5.75 -23.61
N ASP A 181 -16.85 5.02 -22.73
CA ASP A 181 -17.29 4.77 -21.35
C ASP A 181 -16.09 4.57 -20.40
N ALA A 182 -15.15 5.53 -20.42
CA ALA A 182 -13.94 5.57 -19.58
C ALA A 182 -14.23 5.77 -18.07
N LYS A 183 -15.37 5.28 -17.59
CA LYS A 183 -15.72 5.23 -16.17
C LYS A 183 -15.25 3.95 -15.51
N ILE A 184 -14.83 2.92 -16.26
CA ILE A 184 -14.38 1.64 -15.69
C ILE A 184 -12.90 1.46 -15.99
N ILE A 185 -12.14 1.13 -14.95
CA ILE A 185 -10.71 0.83 -15.03
C ILE A 185 -10.53 -0.67 -14.89
N PHE A 186 -9.70 -1.26 -15.74
CA PHE A 186 -9.45 -2.70 -15.80
C PHE A 186 -8.07 -3.03 -15.24
N MET A 187 -7.99 -3.99 -14.32
CA MET A 187 -6.74 -4.59 -13.83
C MET A 187 -6.79 -6.10 -14.04
N ASP A 188 -5.70 -6.69 -14.51
CA ASP A 188 -5.61 -8.14 -14.65
C ASP A 188 -4.77 -8.83 -13.57
N GLY A 189 -4.71 -10.17 -13.62
CA GLY A 189 -3.95 -10.96 -12.68
C GLY A 189 -2.43 -10.73 -12.75
N GLU A 190 -1.91 -10.36 -13.92
CA GLU A 190 -0.49 -10.10 -14.08
C GLU A 190 -0.09 -8.80 -13.37
N GLU A 191 -0.89 -7.75 -13.56
CA GLU A 191 -0.73 -6.49 -12.85
C GLU A 191 -0.90 -6.66 -11.33
N LEU A 192 -1.83 -7.52 -10.91
CA LEU A 192 -1.98 -7.86 -9.49
C LEU A 192 -0.74 -8.58 -8.94
N ILE A 193 -0.15 -9.51 -9.69
CA ILE A 193 1.10 -10.18 -9.30
C ILE A 193 2.23 -9.15 -9.12
N HIS A 194 2.35 -8.17 -10.03
CA HIS A 194 3.35 -7.11 -9.87
C HIS A 194 3.18 -6.31 -8.58
N VAL A 195 1.93 -6.07 -8.15
CA VAL A 195 1.64 -5.43 -6.86
C VAL A 195 1.99 -6.35 -5.68
N LEU A 196 1.66 -7.64 -5.76
CA LEU A 196 1.95 -8.63 -4.71
C LEU A 196 3.44 -8.95 -4.57
N GLU A 197 4.21 -8.77 -5.65
CA GLU A 197 5.67 -8.92 -5.65
C GLU A 197 6.42 -7.63 -5.33
N ASP A 198 5.69 -6.57 -4.91
CA ASP A 198 6.25 -5.25 -4.57
C ASP A 198 7.06 -4.61 -5.73
N ARG A 199 6.78 -5.00 -6.98
CA ARG A 199 7.37 -4.36 -8.18
C ARG A 199 6.78 -2.98 -8.46
N ILE A 200 5.56 -2.75 -7.98
CA ILE A 200 4.87 -1.46 -7.99
C ILE A 200 3.91 -1.43 -6.80
N SER A 201 3.82 -0.31 -6.08
CA SER A 201 2.85 -0.23 -4.99
C SER A 201 1.41 -0.17 -5.52
N LEU A 202 0.43 -0.66 -4.77
CA LEU A 202 -0.99 -0.56 -5.16
C LEU A 202 -1.41 0.90 -5.44
N LYS A 203 -0.90 1.85 -4.65
CA LYS A 203 -1.19 3.28 -4.83
C LYS A 203 -0.67 3.79 -6.17
N GLU A 204 0.57 3.46 -6.53
CA GLU A 204 1.16 3.85 -7.82
C GLU A 204 0.46 3.18 -9.00
N ALA A 205 0.09 1.91 -8.86
CA ALA A 205 -0.71 1.19 -9.84
C ALA A 205 -2.05 1.90 -10.09
N LEU A 206 -2.80 2.22 -9.03
CA LEU A 206 -4.06 2.94 -9.14
C LEU A 206 -3.88 4.33 -9.77
N ILE A 207 -2.91 5.12 -9.29
CA ILE A 207 -2.63 6.46 -9.85
C ILE A 207 -2.34 6.37 -11.35
N THR A 208 -1.46 5.44 -11.75
CA THR A 208 -1.08 5.26 -13.15
C THR A 208 -2.30 4.92 -14.00
N LYS A 209 -3.07 3.91 -13.60
CA LYS A 209 -4.23 3.46 -14.38
C LYS A 209 -5.33 4.51 -14.44
N ILE A 210 -5.63 5.18 -13.33
CA ILE A 210 -6.64 6.26 -13.28
C ILE A 210 -6.20 7.42 -14.17
N THR A 211 -4.95 7.85 -14.06
CA THR A 211 -4.42 8.99 -14.80
C THR A 211 -4.41 8.71 -16.31
N GLU A 212 -3.92 7.55 -16.72
CA GLU A 212 -3.83 7.21 -18.14
C GLU A 212 -5.20 6.91 -18.74
N ALA A 213 -6.12 6.26 -18.01
CA ALA A 213 -7.50 6.09 -18.46
C ALA A 213 -8.21 7.45 -18.62
N ALA A 214 -7.99 8.39 -17.70
CA ALA A 214 -8.55 9.74 -17.80
C ALA A 214 -7.99 10.53 -18.99
N LYS A 215 -6.70 10.36 -19.34
CA LYS A 215 -6.06 11.03 -20.48
C LYS A 215 -6.44 10.44 -21.83
N THR A 216 -6.46 9.12 -21.91
CA THR A 216 -6.52 8.39 -23.20
C THR A 216 -7.88 7.78 -23.49
N GLY A 217 -8.76 7.70 -22.49
CA GLY A 217 -10.01 6.97 -22.58
C GLY A 217 -9.85 5.45 -22.63
N ASN A 218 -8.63 4.91 -22.53
CA ASN A 218 -8.37 3.47 -22.54
C ASN A 218 -8.56 2.89 -21.11
N PRO A 219 -9.49 1.95 -20.90
CA PRO A 219 -9.74 1.36 -19.58
C PRO A 219 -8.61 0.43 -19.10
N TYR A 220 -7.77 -0.07 -20.01
CA TYR A 220 -6.70 -1.03 -19.73
C TYR A 220 -5.35 -0.51 -20.26
N ILE A 221 -4.59 0.10 -19.37
CA ILE A 221 -3.19 0.48 -19.60
C ILE A 221 -2.31 -0.49 -18.81
N SER A 222 -1.40 -1.17 -19.50
CA SER A 222 -0.49 -2.12 -18.88
C SER A 222 0.51 -1.42 -17.97
N LEU A 223 0.68 -1.93 -16.75
CA LEU A 223 1.70 -1.44 -15.83
C LEU A 223 3.13 -1.88 -16.16
N ARG A 224 3.34 -2.80 -17.12
CA ARG A 224 4.68 -3.30 -17.48
C ARG A 224 5.65 -2.18 -17.85
N GLU A 225 5.20 -1.22 -18.65
CA GLU A 225 6.02 -0.09 -19.10
C GLU A 225 6.50 0.77 -17.93
N LYS A 226 5.70 0.87 -16.86
CA LYS A 226 6.03 1.64 -15.65
C LYS A 226 7.07 0.92 -14.78
N ILE A 227 7.06 -0.41 -14.77
CA ILE A 227 7.95 -1.25 -13.95
C ILE A 227 9.35 -1.36 -14.58
N MET A 228 9.47 -1.21 -15.91
CA MET A 228 10.75 -1.29 -16.63
C MET A 228 11.56 0.03 -16.64
N LEU A 229 11.00 1.12 -16.12
CA LEU A 229 11.63 2.46 -16.06
C LEU A 229 12.20 2.73 -14.66
#